data_AF-A0A928XBZ1-F1
#
_entry.id   AF-A0A928XBZ1-F1
#
_cell.length_a   1.000
_cell.length_b   1.000
_cell.length_c   1.000
_cell.angle_alpha   90.00
_cell.angle_beta   90.00
_cell.angle_gamma   90.00
#
_symmetry.space_group_name_H-M   'P 1'
#
loop_
_entity.id
_entity.type
_entity.pdbx_description
1 polymer ?
#
loop_
_entity_poly.entity_id
_entity_poly.type
_entity_poly.pdbx_seq_one_letter_code
_entity_poly.pdbx_strand_id
1 'polypeptide(L)'
;MIRQLAGHVAHHLTRLLGGLPTSRPAPVSKRVFIGAAAILILVVAVLVYSWRSGGGDQTVSREFGAVLRCMKCGHSVARSLDVADAPPFSCSDCGAQEAWFLKKCHACGELFLPPLEGDPPRQPMIPSCTRCGSQATGAASTKEAP
;
A
#
# COMPACT_ATOMS: atom_id res chain seq x y z
N MET A 1 17.38 19.43 19.87
CA MET A 1 18.62 18.84 19.33
C MET A 1 18.66 18.70 17.79
N ILE A 2 17.89 19.49 17.02
CA ILE A 2 17.79 19.35 15.54
C ILE A 2 18.43 20.53 14.76
N ARG A 3 18.85 21.60 15.46
CA ARG A 3 19.38 22.82 14.82
C ARG A 3 20.87 22.80 14.43
N GLN A 4 21.64 21.76 14.76
CA GLN A 4 23.09 21.72 14.48
C GLN A 4 23.48 21.06 13.14
N LEU A 5 22.55 20.46 12.38
CA LEU A 5 22.88 19.77 11.12
C LEU A 5 22.78 20.64 9.86
N ALA A 6 22.23 21.85 9.94
CA ALA A 6 22.04 22.72 8.77
C ALA A 6 23.31 23.48 8.32
N GLY A 7 24.32 23.62 9.20
CA GLY A 7 25.52 24.41 8.91
C GLY A 7 26.56 23.72 8.02
N HIS A 8 26.68 22.39 8.10
CA HIS A 8 27.75 21.65 7.40
C HIS A 8 27.45 21.35 5.92
N VAL A 9 26.18 21.35 5.51
CA VAL A 9 25.80 21.05 4.11
C VAL A 9 26.07 22.25 3.20
N ALA A 10 25.95 23.48 3.71
CA ALA A 10 26.14 24.68 2.91
C ALA A 10 27.58 24.87 2.39
N HIS A 11 28.60 24.41 3.13
CA HIS A 11 29.99 24.55 2.70
C HIS A 11 30.46 23.50 1.68
N HIS A 12 29.79 22.34 1.59
CA HIS A 12 30.15 21.31 0.61
C HIS A 12 29.55 21.58 -0.78
N LEU A 13 28.41 22.25 -0.87
CA LEU A 13 27.78 22.57 -2.16
C LEU A 13 28.56 23.61 -2.96
N THR A 14 29.22 24.57 -2.31
CA THR A 14 29.96 25.64 -3.02
C THR A 14 31.24 25.11 -3.70
N ARG A 15 31.84 24.02 -3.20
CA ARG A 15 33.01 23.40 -3.85
C ARG A 15 32.67 22.55 -5.07
N LEU A 16 31.42 22.13 -5.24
CA LEU A 16 31.00 21.37 -6.43
C LEU A 16 30.64 22.28 -7.61
N LEU A 17 30.39 23.58 -7.38
CA LEU A 17 29.96 24.53 -8.43
C LEU A 17 31.08 25.44 -8.96
N GLY A 18 32.27 25.43 -8.34
CA GLY A 18 33.37 26.37 -8.64
C GLY A 18 34.28 26.02 -9.83
N GLY A 19 33.93 25.02 -10.65
CA GLY A 19 34.83 24.51 -11.68
C GLY A 19 34.11 24.02 -12.93
N LEU A 20 33.17 24.80 -13.47
CA LEU A 20 32.70 24.53 -14.83
C LEU A 20 33.82 24.93 -15.80
N PRO A 21 34.45 23.97 -16.51
CA PRO A 21 35.44 24.30 -17.51
C PRO A 21 34.80 25.23 -18.53
N THR A 22 35.45 26.35 -18.82
CA THR A 22 35.12 27.25 -19.92
C THR A 22 35.31 26.49 -21.23
N SER A 23 34.30 25.69 -21.56
CA SER A 23 34.30 24.86 -22.75
C SER A 23 34.38 25.77 -23.96
N ARG A 24 35.50 25.69 -24.69
CA ARG A 24 35.63 26.27 -26.02
C ARG A 24 34.39 25.89 -26.83
N PRO A 25 33.76 26.84 -27.55
CA PRO A 25 32.54 26.56 -28.30
C PRO A 25 32.81 25.41 -29.27
N ALA A 26 32.26 24.24 -28.96
CA ALA A 26 32.24 23.12 -29.89
C ALA A 26 31.54 23.59 -31.18
N PRO A 27 31.98 23.13 -32.37
CA PRO A 27 31.35 23.49 -33.62
C PRO A 27 29.85 23.22 -33.52
N VAL A 28 29.04 24.18 -34.00
CA VAL A 28 27.58 24.26 -33.80
C VAL A 28 26.87 22.93 -34.08
N SER A 29 27.39 22.13 -35.02
CA SER A 29 26.87 20.80 -35.34
C SER A 29 26.83 19.84 -34.14
N LYS A 30 27.86 19.80 -33.27
CA LYS A 30 27.91 18.87 -32.13
C LYS A 30 26.86 19.16 -31.07
N ARG A 31 26.47 20.43 -30.89
CA ARG A 31 25.43 20.82 -29.93
C ARG A 31 24.05 20.37 -30.38
N VAL A 32 23.77 20.42 -31.68
CA VAL A 32 22.51 19.96 -32.27
C VAL A 32 22.37 18.43 -32.14
N PHE A 33 23.44 17.68 -32.37
CA PHE A 33 23.42 16.21 -32.21
C PHE A 33 23.15 15.77 -30.77
N ILE A 34 23.79 16.42 -29.79
CA ILE A 34 23.57 16.10 -28.37
C ILE A 34 22.12 16.39 -27.96
N GLY A 35 21.57 17.53 -28.41
CA GLY A 35 20.18 17.87 -28.16
C GLY A 35 19.20 16.85 -28.75
N ALA A 36 19.40 16.47 -30.02
CA ALA A 36 18.57 15.48 -30.69
C ALA A 36 18.64 14.10 -30.01
N ALA A 37 19.82 13.66 -29.60
CA ALA A 37 20.00 12.40 -28.89
C ALA A 37 19.28 12.38 -27.52
N ALA A 38 19.34 13.48 -26.77
CA ALA A 38 18.65 13.59 -25.48
C ALA A 38 17.12 13.51 -25.64
N ILE A 39 16.57 14.20 -26.65
CA ILE A 39 15.13 14.15 -26.96
C ILE A 39 14.74 12.72 -27.36
N LEU A 40 15.53 12.06 -28.20
CA LEU A 40 15.27 10.68 -28.62
C LEU A 40 15.23 9.72 -27.42
N ILE A 41 16.16 9.85 -26.48
CA ILE A 41 16.19 9.03 -25.26
C ILE A 41 14.93 9.25 -24.41
N LEU A 42 14.48 10.50 -24.25
CA LEU A 42 13.25 10.80 -23.50
C LEU A 42 12.01 10.19 -24.18
N VAL A 43 11.91 10.29 -25.50
CA VAL A 43 10.81 9.68 -26.27
C VAL A 43 10.80 8.16 -26.09
N VAL A 44 11.96 7.50 -26.20
CA VAL A 44 12.08 6.06 -25.98
C VAL A 44 11.71 5.68 -24.55
N ALA A 45 12.15 6.45 -23.54
CA ALA A 45 11.79 6.19 -22.15
C ALA A 45 10.27 6.29 -21.91
N VAL A 46 9.61 7.30 -22.47
CA VAL A 46 8.15 7.45 -22.39
C VAL A 46 7.43 6.29 -23.08
N LEU A 47 7.91 5.86 -24.26
CA LEU A 47 7.35 4.71 -24.98
C LEU A 47 7.53 3.39 -24.22
N VAL A 48 8.69 3.15 -23.62
CA VAL A 48 8.93 1.97 -22.79
C VAL A 48 8.05 2.00 -21.55
N TYR A 49 7.93 3.16 -20.91
CA TYR A 49 7.06 3.35 -19.75
C TYR A 49 5.58 3.14 -20.10
N SER A 50 5.11 3.67 -21.23
CA SER A 50 3.72 3.53 -21.66
C SER A 50 3.42 2.12 -22.13
N TRP A 51 4.36 1.41 -22.77
CA TRP A 51 4.16 0.01 -23.13
C TRP A 51 4.15 -0.89 -21.89
N ARG A 52 5.01 -0.58 -20.91
CA ARG A 52 5.02 -1.29 -19.61
C ARG A 52 3.77 -0.98 -18.77
N SER A 53 3.25 0.24 -18.84
CA SER A 53 2.10 0.69 -18.04
C SER A 53 0.74 0.44 -18.71
N GLY A 54 0.70 0.44 -20.05
CA GLY A 54 -0.52 0.32 -20.88
C GLY A 54 -0.94 -1.12 -21.16
N GLY A 55 -0.16 -2.11 -20.69
CA GLY A 55 -0.47 -3.53 -20.80
C GLY A 55 -1.50 -4.05 -19.77
N GLY A 56 -2.15 -3.16 -19.01
CA GLY A 56 -3.25 -3.60 -18.18
C GLY A 56 -4.06 -2.44 -17.64
N ASP A 57 -5.36 -2.51 -17.91
CA ASP A 57 -6.38 -2.39 -16.86
C ASP A 57 -6.12 -3.47 -15.80
N GLN A 58 -4.92 -3.49 -15.23
CA GLN A 58 -4.66 -4.04 -13.93
C GLN A 58 -5.29 -3.02 -12.98
N THR A 59 -6.62 -3.02 -12.96
CA THR A 59 -7.35 -3.09 -11.70
C THR A 59 -6.68 -4.19 -10.92
N VAL A 60 -5.53 -3.87 -10.28
CA VAL A 60 -4.93 -4.68 -9.24
C VAL A 60 -6.11 -4.97 -8.36
N SER A 61 -6.61 -6.21 -8.40
CA SER A 61 -7.90 -6.56 -7.82
C SER A 61 -7.90 -6.04 -6.40
N ARG A 62 -8.56 -4.89 -6.19
CA ARG A 62 -8.71 -4.28 -4.87
C ARG A 62 -9.71 -5.07 -4.05
N GLU A 63 -10.43 -5.95 -4.74
CA GLU A 63 -11.21 -7.00 -4.17
C GLU A 63 -10.33 -8.04 -3.49
N PHE A 64 -10.52 -8.18 -2.18
CA PHE A 64 -9.98 -9.26 -1.39
C PHE A 64 -11.13 -10.05 -0.75
N GLY A 65 -10.99 -11.38 -0.74
CA GLY A 65 -11.95 -12.26 -0.09
C GLY A 65 -11.71 -12.28 1.42
N ALA A 66 -12.71 -11.85 2.19
CA ALA A 66 -12.69 -11.88 3.64
C ALA A 66 -13.91 -12.62 4.20
N VAL A 67 -13.74 -13.21 5.38
CA VAL A 67 -14.86 -13.74 6.17
C VAL A 67 -15.25 -12.68 7.21
N LEU A 68 -16.52 -12.30 7.21
CA LEU A 68 -17.11 -11.37 8.16
C LEU A 68 -18.01 -12.14 9.13
N ARG A 69 -18.15 -11.66 10.37
CA ARG A 69 -19.19 -12.15 11.31
C ARG A 69 -19.99 -10.99 11.85
N CYS A 70 -21.30 -11.15 11.81
CA CYS A 70 -22.23 -10.19 12.38
C CYS A 70 -22.29 -10.34 13.90
N MET A 71 -22.09 -9.24 14.63
CA MET A 71 -22.23 -9.22 16.09
C MET A 71 -23.68 -9.42 16.54
N LYS A 72 -24.65 -8.96 15.74
CA LYS A 72 -26.08 -9.04 16.07
C LYS A 72 -26.66 -10.44 15.95
N CYS A 73 -26.47 -11.11 14.79
CA CYS A 73 -27.05 -12.43 14.53
C CYS A 73 -26.04 -13.58 14.65
N GLY A 74 -24.74 -13.29 14.79
CA GLY A 74 -23.69 -14.30 14.91
C GLY A 74 -23.31 -15.03 13.62
N HIS A 75 -24.02 -14.78 12.50
CA HIS A 75 -23.76 -15.42 11.21
C HIS A 75 -22.46 -14.94 10.57
N SER A 76 -21.75 -15.87 9.92
CA SER A 76 -20.48 -15.63 9.25
C SER A 76 -20.65 -15.71 7.74
N VAL A 77 -20.18 -14.71 7.00
CA VAL A 77 -20.36 -14.58 5.55
C VAL A 77 -19.02 -14.34 4.88
N ALA A 78 -18.74 -15.10 3.84
CA ALA A 78 -17.64 -14.85 2.90
C ALA A 78 -18.05 -13.73 1.93
N ARG A 79 -17.26 -12.65 1.84
CA ARG A 79 -17.53 -11.52 0.95
C ARG A 79 -16.25 -11.05 0.24
N SER A 80 -16.40 -10.65 -1.02
CA SER A 80 -15.40 -9.87 -1.74
C SER A 80 -15.55 -8.40 -1.34
N LEU A 81 -14.50 -7.80 -0.80
CA LEU A 81 -14.49 -6.41 -0.32
C LEU A 81 -13.44 -5.61 -1.07
N ASP A 82 -13.74 -4.35 -1.39
CA ASP A 82 -12.74 -3.43 -1.91
C ASP A 82 -11.84 -2.92 -0.78
N VAL A 83 -10.57 -2.62 -1.07
CA VAL A 83 -9.65 -1.97 -0.12
C VAL A 83 -10.20 -0.63 0.42
N ALA A 84 -11.08 0.04 -0.34
CA ALA A 84 -11.75 1.27 0.09
C ALA A 84 -12.89 1.04 1.10
N ASP A 85 -13.41 -0.18 1.21
CA ASP A 85 -14.49 -0.48 2.14
C ASP A 85 -13.99 -0.51 3.59
N ALA A 86 -14.70 0.19 4.48
CA ALA A 86 -14.36 0.26 5.91
C ALA A 86 -15.46 -0.37 6.78
N PRO A 87 -15.09 -1.07 7.87
CA PRO A 87 -16.06 -1.61 8.82
C PRO A 87 -16.72 -0.50 9.65
N PRO A 88 -17.93 -0.73 10.20
CA PRO A 88 -18.68 -1.98 10.15
C PRO A 88 -19.41 -2.20 8.81
N PHE A 89 -19.54 -3.46 8.40
CA PHE A 89 -20.24 -3.84 7.17
C PHE A 89 -21.70 -4.25 7.44
N SER A 90 -22.53 -4.17 6.40
CA SER A 90 -23.91 -4.67 6.46
C SER A 90 -23.94 -6.19 6.38
N CYS A 91 -24.63 -6.84 7.33
CA CYS A 91 -24.90 -8.27 7.32
C CYS A 91 -25.96 -8.61 6.26
N SER A 92 -25.70 -9.60 5.41
CA SER A 92 -26.66 -10.09 4.39
C SER A 92 -27.93 -10.66 4.98
N ASP A 93 -27.88 -11.21 6.20
CA ASP A 93 -28.98 -11.99 6.76
C ASP A 93 -29.94 -11.13 7.56
N CYS A 94 -29.42 -10.26 8.44
CA CYS A 94 -30.23 -9.43 9.32
C CYS A 94 -30.23 -7.94 8.97
N GLY A 95 -29.45 -7.53 7.96
CA GLY A 95 -29.36 -6.13 7.50
C GLY A 95 -28.63 -5.17 8.46
N ALA A 96 -28.17 -5.62 9.62
CA ALA A 96 -27.48 -4.76 10.58
C ALA A 96 -26.06 -4.39 10.12
N GLN A 97 -25.66 -3.13 10.34
CA GLN A 97 -24.30 -2.63 10.11
C GLN A 97 -23.37 -2.95 11.28
N GLU A 98 -23.23 -4.24 11.58
CA GLU A 98 -22.40 -4.74 12.69
C GLU A 98 -21.61 -5.99 12.29
N ALA A 99 -21.27 -6.13 11.01
CA ALA A 99 -20.40 -7.19 10.53
C ALA A 99 -18.94 -6.74 10.53
N TRP A 100 -18.09 -7.57 11.12
CA TRP A 100 -16.67 -7.28 11.35
C TRP A 100 -15.80 -8.43 10.83
N PHE A 101 -14.54 -8.15 10.53
CA PHE A 101 -13.62 -9.16 10.01
C PHE A 101 -13.36 -10.27 11.03
N LEU A 102 -13.54 -11.52 10.62
CA LEU A 102 -13.00 -12.66 11.37
C LEU A 102 -11.47 -12.68 11.23
N LYS A 103 -10.80 -13.03 12.33
CA LYS A 103 -9.37 -13.30 12.34
C LYS A 103 -9.14 -14.81 12.46
N LYS A 104 -8.06 -15.27 11.86
CA LYS A 104 -7.55 -16.63 12.00
C LYS A 104 -6.27 -16.59 12.82
N CYS A 105 -6.18 -17.42 13.84
CA CYS A 105 -4.91 -17.63 14.54
C CYS A 105 -4.04 -18.60 13.75
N HIS A 106 -2.83 -18.20 13.38
CA HIS A 106 -1.87 -19.07 12.69
C HIS A 106 -1.25 -20.13 13.60
N ALA A 107 -1.29 -19.92 14.93
CA ALA A 107 -0.73 -20.87 15.89
C ALA A 107 -1.66 -22.06 16.18
N CYS A 108 -2.97 -21.82 16.33
CA CYS A 108 -3.94 -22.87 16.70
C CYS A 108 -5.06 -23.10 15.66
N GLY A 109 -5.12 -22.30 14.60
CA GLY A 109 -6.13 -22.41 13.55
C GLY A 109 -7.51 -21.81 13.90
N GLU A 110 -7.70 -21.34 15.13
CA GLU A 110 -8.99 -20.82 15.59
C GLU A 110 -9.44 -19.59 14.79
N LEU A 111 -10.71 -19.60 14.37
CA LEU A 111 -11.40 -18.44 13.81
C LEU A 111 -12.11 -17.68 14.93
N PHE A 112 -11.77 -16.42 15.12
CA PHE A 112 -12.33 -15.62 16.21
C PHE A 112 -12.56 -14.18 15.77
N LEU A 113 -13.49 -13.51 16.46
CA LEU A 113 -13.70 -12.08 16.30
C LEU A 113 -13.03 -11.37 17.49
N PRO A 114 -12.01 -10.51 17.26
CA PRO A 114 -11.39 -9.78 18.34
C PRO A 114 -12.39 -8.87 19.08
N PRO A 115 -12.21 -8.63 20.38
CA PRO A 115 -12.98 -7.63 21.09
C PRO A 115 -12.78 -6.26 20.42
N LEU A 116 -13.87 -5.51 20.27
CA LEU A 116 -13.81 -4.15 19.73
C LEU A 116 -13.36 -3.19 20.83
N GLU A 117 -12.55 -2.21 20.47
CA GLU A 117 -11.98 -1.21 21.36
C GLU A 117 -12.37 0.21 20.93
N GLY A 118 -12.53 1.11 21.90
CA GLY A 118 -12.77 2.54 21.68
C GLY A 118 -14.21 2.94 21.33
N ASP A 119 -14.40 4.25 21.16
CA ASP A 119 -15.64 4.90 20.70
C ASP A 119 -15.27 5.95 19.63
N PRO A 120 -15.55 5.72 18.32
CA PRO A 120 -16.33 4.60 17.77
C PRO A 120 -15.58 3.26 17.87
N PRO A 121 -16.30 2.12 17.89
CA PRO A 121 -15.71 0.79 18.03
C PRO A 121 -14.77 0.48 16.86
N ARG A 122 -13.61 -0.11 17.16
CA ARG A 122 -12.60 -0.53 16.17
C ARG A 122 -12.02 -1.88 16.53
N GLN A 123 -11.56 -2.62 15.53
CA GLN A 123 -10.74 -3.80 15.79
C GLN A 123 -9.31 -3.39 16.16
N PRO A 124 -8.69 -4.00 17.18
CA PRO A 124 -7.30 -3.76 17.50
C PRO A 124 -6.41 -4.18 16.33
N MET A 125 -5.30 -3.45 16.13
CA MET A 125 -4.38 -3.68 15.03
C MET A 125 -3.66 -5.04 15.13
N ILE A 126 -3.35 -5.48 16.35
CA ILE A 126 -2.65 -6.74 16.64
C ILE A 126 -3.46 -7.51 17.70
N PRO A 127 -4.56 -8.18 17.31
CA PRO A 127 -5.38 -8.93 18.25
C PRO A 127 -4.68 -10.21 18.71
N SER A 128 -4.74 -10.48 20.01
CA SER A 128 -4.36 -11.78 20.57
C SER A 128 -5.46 -12.80 20.33
N CYS A 129 -5.09 -14.05 20.01
CA CYS A 129 -6.03 -15.14 19.90
C CYS A 129 -6.72 -15.42 21.24
N THR A 130 -8.04 -15.46 21.27
CA THR A 130 -8.85 -15.72 22.47
C THR A 130 -8.68 -17.14 23.01
N ARG A 131 -8.20 -18.08 22.19
CA ARG A 131 -8.01 -19.49 22.56
C ARG A 131 -6.61 -19.79 23.12
N CYS A 132 -5.56 -19.27 22.49
CA CYS A 132 -4.17 -19.61 22.85
C CYS A 132 -3.29 -18.42 23.23
N GLY A 133 -3.79 -17.18 23.15
CA GLY A 133 -3.03 -15.96 23.48
C GLY A 133 -1.97 -15.54 22.46
N SER A 134 -1.76 -16.31 21.39
CA SER A 134 -0.78 -15.96 20.35
C SER A 134 -1.18 -14.68 19.59
N GLN A 135 -0.19 -13.85 19.27
CA GLN A 135 -0.33 -12.65 18.43
C GLN A 135 -0.12 -12.94 16.94
N ALA A 136 0.18 -14.19 16.56
CA ALA A 136 0.28 -14.61 15.17
C ALA A 136 -1.13 -14.75 14.56
N THR A 137 -1.78 -13.62 14.28
CA THR A 137 -3.17 -13.55 13.79
C THR A 137 -3.25 -12.80 12.46
N GLY A 138 -4.09 -13.29 11.56
CA GLY A 138 -4.32 -12.74 10.22
C GLY A 138 -5.80 -12.59 9.92
N ALA A 139 -6.15 -11.90 8.82
CA ALA A 139 -7.52 -11.90 8.34
C ALA A 139 -7.91 -13.30 7.85
N ALA A 140 -9.10 -13.78 8.21
CA ALA A 140 -9.63 -15.03 7.67
C ALA A 140 -9.98 -14.82 6.18
N SER A 141 -9.35 -15.58 5.30
CA SER A 141 -9.59 -15.50 3.86
C SER A 141 -10.60 -16.56 3.41
N THR A 142 -11.36 -16.25 2.36
CA THR A 142 -12.33 -17.18 1.77
C THR A 142 -11.67 -18.41 1.14
N LYS A 143 -10.36 -18.34 0.84
CA LYS A 143 -9.59 -19.49 0.34
C LYS A 143 -9.33 -20.55 1.40
N GLU A 144 -9.53 -20.22 2.68
CA GLU A 144 -9.22 -21.10 3.81
C GLU A 144 -10.47 -21.50 4.62
N ALA A 145 -11.66 -21.06 4.20
CA ALA A 145 -12.91 -21.51 4.81
C ALA A 145 -13.24 -22.94 4.32
N PRO A 146 -13.55 -23.88 5.23
CA PRO A 146 -13.93 -25.25 4.86
C PRO A 146 -15.27 -25.33 4.14
#